data_AF-K2EZ09-F1
#
_entry.id   AF-K2EZ09-F1
#
_cell.length_a   1.000
_cell.length_b   1.000
_cell.length_c   1.000
_cell.angle_alpha   90.00
_cell.angle_beta   90.00
_cell.angle_gamma   90.00
#
_symmetry.space_group_name_H-M   'P 1'
#
loop_
_entity.id
_entity.type
_entity.pdbx_description
1 polymer ?
#
loop_
_entity_poly.entity_id
_entity_poly.type
_entity_poly.pdbx_seq_one_letter_code
_entity_poly.pdbx_strand_id
1 'polypeptide(L)'
;MLGNRKLLLPQVFYWVIEEGKIKIIKILPFTQSVSKKDTQSEVTSPEVKKNPGLKTVTKIFLDYDGGVLNDLNCDGVFFKVDNVNVEAINEKISRILEIKSDMKMVLYPDFNDSLKNLEFAKSFLFFRNKKKLDVSIVLPRTFSKDEFIKLKTDFASVGIYSKGSLKIWKEFSTVQDFLNSDDYLEAGFDGALIDLDKIVQTVTGVSPEIFLSEPKIDQISALEKFFKEVSFTKLIKNNKLILITGKSIQNEEILNYFIKSGAWGISFPKNIIEGFREHIGFLEKQAVKKLIRN
;
A
#
# COMPACT_ATOMS: atom_id res chain seq x y z
N MET A 1 27.93 56.51 -34.29
CA MET A 1 29.08 55.77 -34.82
C MET A 1 29.84 55.13 -33.66
N LEU A 2 30.39 53.94 -33.88
CA LEU A 2 31.28 53.14 -32.99
C LEU A 2 30.55 52.53 -31.77
N GLY A 3 30.04 51.29 -31.80
CA GLY A 3 30.38 50.13 -32.64
C GLY A 3 31.44 49.26 -31.96
N ASN A 4 30.99 48.13 -31.40
CA ASN A 4 31.76 46.98 -30.90
C ASN A 4 32.61 47.14 -29.62
N ARG A 5 31.95 47.10 -28.45
CA ARG A 5 32.59 46.52 -27.26
C ARG A 5 32.16 45.06 -27.16
N LYS A 6 33.05 44.13 -27.55
CA LYS A 6 32.82 42.69 -27.36
C LYS A 6 32.98 42.38 -25.87
N LEU A 7 31.96 41.78 -25.26
CA LEU A 7 32.03 41.27 -23.89
C LEU A 7 32.93 40.02 -23.87
N LEU A 8 34.06 40.07 -23.16
CA LEU A 8 34.91 38.91 -22.92
C LEU A 8 34.44 38.23 -21.63
N LEU A 9 33.62 37.19 -21.76
CA LEU A 9 33.15 36.39 -20.63
C LEU A 9 34.16 35.29 -20.31
N PRO A 10 34.56 35.08 -19.04
CA PRO A 10 35.45 33.99 -18.67
C PRO A 10 34.81 32.63 -18.99
N GLN A 11 35.62 31.70 -19.50
CA GLN A 11 35.21 30.35 -19.87
C GLN A 11 36.12 29.32 -19.20
N VAL A 12 35.57 28.17 -18.85
CA VAL A 12 36.29 27.00 -18.36
C VAL A 12 36.55 26.07 -19.54
N PHE A 13 37.82 25.81 -19.82
CA PHE A 13 38.26 24.95 -20.91
C PHE A 13 38.65 23.58 -20.36
N TYR A 14 38.11 22.52 -20.96
CA TYR A 14 38.52 21.15 -20.76
C TYR A 14 39.35 20.72 -21.96
N TRP A 15 40.50 20.14 -21.68
CA TRP A 15 41.46 19.73 -22.68
C TRP A 15 42.10 18.40 -22.31
N VAL A 16 42.67 17.75 -23.30
CA VAL A 16 43.38 16.48 -23.19
C VAL A 16 44.72 16.59 -23.93
N ILE A 17 45.69 15.78 -23.53
CA ILE A 17 46.96 15.63 -24.26
C ILE A 17 46.92 14.31 -24.99
N GLU A 18 47.04 14.36 -26.32
CA GLU A 18 47.20 13.20 -27.18
C GLU A 18 48.48 13.40 -28.00
N GLU A 19 49.36 12.39 -28.00
CA GLU A 19 50.61 12.40 -28.78
C GLU A 19 51.47 13.67 -28.55
N GLY A 20 51.53 14.13 -27.30
CA GLY A 20 52.30 15.31 -26.91
C GLY A 20 51.69 16.64 -27.32
N LYS A 21 50.46 16.67 -27.86
CA LYS A 21 49.76 17.91 -28.25
C LYS A 21 48.48 18.12 -27.44
N ILE A 22 48.26 19.35 -27.00
CA ILE A 22 47.07 19.76 -26.23
C ILE A 22 45.89 19.99 -27.19
N LYS A 23 44.77 19.31 -26.95
CA LYS A 23 43.50 19.49 -27.67
C LYS A 23 42.41 19.92 -26.70
N ILE A 24 41.70 21.00 -27.00
CA ILE A 24 40.53 21.43 -26.22
C ILE A 24 39.33 20.61 -26.68
N ILE A 25 38.65 19.94 -25.75
CA ILE A 25 37.53 19.05 -26.03
C ILE A 25 36.18 19.63 -25.58
N LYS A 26 36.18 20.61 -24.67
CA LYS A 26 34.94 21.25 -24.21
C LYS A 26 35.21 22.64 -23.61
N ILE A 27 34.27 23.56 -23.80
CA ILE A 27 34.32 24.92 -23.24
C ILE A 27 32.97 25.19 -22.56
N LEU A 28 32.99 25.66 -21.31
CA LEU A 28 31.79 25.99 -20.53
C LEU A 28 31.86 27.42 -19.99
N PRO A 29 30.74 28.15 -19.89
CA PRO A 29 30.72 29.49 -19.31
C PRO A 29 31.04 29.44 -17.81
N PHE A 30 31.94 30.32 -17.37
CA PHE A 30 32.28 30.44 -15.96
C PHE A 30 31.11 31.05 -15.17
N THR A 31 30.53 30.30 -14.24
CA THR A 31 29.54 30.80 -13.27
C THR A 31 30.16 30.67 -11.88
N GLN A 32 30.24 31.76 -11.12
CA GLN A 32 30.83 31.77 -9.78
C GLN A 32 30.01 30.86 -8.85
N SER A 33 30.65 29.88 -8.22
CA SER A 33 30.06 29.12 -7.12
C SER A 33 30.06 29.99 -5.86
N VAL A 34 28.87 30.41 -5.42
CA VAL A 34 28.69 31.17 -4.17
C VAL A 34 28.98 30.26 -2.98
N SER A 35 29.96 30.65 -2.15
CA SER A 35 30.34 29.99 -0.91
C SER A 35 29.35 30.32 0.21
N LYS A 36 28.94 29.29 0.96
CA LYS A 36 28.10 29.40 2.17
C LYS A 36 28.87 30.10 3.32
N LYS A 37 28.24 31.10 3.95
CA LYS A 37 28.10 31.22 5.43
C LYS A 37 27.16 32.36 5.84
N ASP A 38 26.03 31.95 6.41
CA ASP A 38 25.14 32.55 7.41
C ASP A 38 25.12 34.07 7.62
N THR A 39 24.08 34.73 7.09
CA THR A 39 23.22 35.62 7.90
C THR A 39 21.82 35.62 7.30
N GLN A 40 20.84 35.40 8.17
CA GLN A 40 19.43 35.15 7.89
C GLN A 40 18.75 36.35 7.24
N SER A 41 18.46 36.24 5.95
CA SER A 41 17.40 36.99 5.27
C SER A 41 16.75 36.03 4.30
N GLU A 42 15.74 35.30 4.77
CA GLU A 42 14.93 34.38 3.97
C GLU A 42 14.21 35.15 2.85
N VAL A 43 14.89 35.33 1.72
CA VAL A 43 14.22 35.43 0.44
C VAL A 43 13.80 34.00 0.11
N THR A 44 12.66 33.60 0.69
CA THR A 44 11.94 32.40 0.29
C THR A 44 11.74 32.50 -1.22
N SER A 45 12.50 31.70 -1.97
CA SER A 45 11.95 31.11 -3.20
C SER A 45 10.53 30.68 -2.86
N PRO A 46 9.50 30.92 -3.70
CA PRO A 46 8.16 30.47 -3.36
C PRO A 46 8.34 29.00 -3.02
N GLU A 47 8.19 28.67 -1.73
CA GLU A 47 8.13 27.30 -1.32
C GLU A 47 7.10 26.75 -2.27
N VAL A 48 7.48 25.74 -3.06
CA VAL A 48 6.48 24.82 -3.54
C VAL A 48 5.89 24.35 -2.22
N LYS A 49 4.83 25.03 -1.78
CA LYS A 49 3.96 24.59 -0.72
C LYS A 49 3.60 23.23 -1.27
N LYS A 50 4.27 22.18 -0.77
CA LYS A 50 3.79 20.82 -0.92
C LYS A 50 2.38 20.98 -0.40
N ASN A 51 1.41 21.05 -1.31
CA ASN A 51 0.01 21.18 -0.95
C ASN A 51 -0.17 20.18 0.19
N PRO A 52 -0.67 20.60 1.37
CA PRO A 52 -0.81 19.69 2.49
C PRO A 52 -1.48 18.44 1.92
N GLY A 53 -0.72 17.34 1.85
CA GLY A 53 -1.01 16.24 0.94
C GLY A 53 -2.48 15.87 1.11
N LEU A 54 -3.21 15.75 0.00
CA LEU A 54 -4.66 15.59 0.01
C LEU A 54 -5.07 14.50 1.02
N LYS A 55 -5.63 14.89 2.16
CA LYS A 55 -5.97 13.91 3.21
C LYS A 55 -7.24 13.15 2.79
N THR A 56 -7.12 11.83 2.68
CA THR A 56 -8.24 10.91 2.46
C THR A 56 -8.62 10.24 3.78
N VAL A 57 -9.90 9.91 3.94
CA VAL A 57 -10.36 9.14 5.11
C VAL A 57 -9.93 7.68 4.94
N THR A 58 -10.13 7.15 3.75
CA THR A 58 -9.70 5.82 3.32
C THR A 58 -8.18 5.80 3.19
N LYS A 59 -7.57 4.80 3.82
CA LYS A 59 -6.12 4.61 3.82
C LYS A 59 -5.66 3.93 2.55
N ILE A 60 -4.59 4.45 1.95
CA ILE A 60 -4.03 3.90 0.72
C ILE A 60 -2.86 3.02 1.07
N PHE A 61 -2.98 1.72 0.78
CA PHE A 61 -1.95 0.73 0.98
C PHE A 61 -1.23 0.44 -0.33
N LEU A 62 0.09 0.34 -0.26
CA LEU A 62 0.87 -0.25 -1.33
C LEU A 62 0.88 -1.77 -1.18
N ASP A 63 0.46 -2.49 -2.22
CA ASP A 63 0.73 -3.93 -2.36
C ASP A 63 2.21 -4.10 -2.70
N TYR A 64 2.98 -4.45 -1.67
CA TYR A 64 4.42 -4.42 -1.72
C TYR A 64 4.98 -5.76 -2.15
N ASP A 65 5.72 -5.74 -3.25
CA ASP A 65 6.37 -6.91 -3.84
C ASP A 65 7.82 -7.09 -3.39
N GLY A 66 8.33 -6.19 -2.55
CA GLY A 66 9.73 -6.16 -2.14
C GLY A 66 10.59 -5.15 -2.89
N GLY A 67 10.06 -4.28 -3.77
CA GLY A 67 10.85 -3.24 -4.46
C GLY A 67 11.39 -2.11 -3.56
N VAL A 68 12.07 -1.11 -4.14
CA VAL A 68 12.49 0.08 -3.38
C VAL A 68 11.30 1.03 -3.17
N LEU A 69 11.12 1.51 -1.93
CA LEU A 69 10.05 2.42 -1.50
C LEU A 69 10.53 3.88 -1.51
N ASN A 70 10.76 4.43 -2.69
CA ASN A 70 11.11 5.85 -2.82
C ASN A 70 9.84 6.70 -3.05
N ASP A 71 9.63 7.69 -2.19
CA ASP A 71 8.67 8.80 -2.34
C ASP A 71 7.21 8.43 -2.71
N LEU A 72 6.74 7.26 -2.28
CA LEU A 72 5.35 6.85 -2.51
C LEU A 72 4.40 7.53 -1.52
N ASN A 73 3.35 8.16 -2.05
CA ASN A 73 2.31 8.87 -1.29
C ASN A 73 1.25 7.90 -0.70
N CYS A 74 1.69 6.87 0.03
CA CYS A 74 0.84 5.84 0.65
C CYS A 74 0.77 6.01 2.19
N ASP A 75 -0.32 5.54 2.80
CA ASP A 75 -0.51 5.52 4.25
C ASP A 75 0.09 4.28 4.92
N GLY A 76 0.33 3.22 4.15
CA GLY A 76 0.81 1.95 4.65
C GLY A 76 1.20 0.97 3.56
N VAL A 77 1.68 -0.19 4.01
CA VAL A 77 2.17 -1.27 3.17
C VAL A 77 1.40 -2.54 3.50
N PHE A 78 0.80 -3.14 2.48
CA PHE A 78 0.31 -4.51 2.52
C PHE A 78 1.40 -5.42 1.99
N PHE A 79 1.74 -6.45 2.76
CA PHE A 79 2.84 -7.33 2.43
C PHE A 79 2.42 -8.79 2.44
N LYS A 80 2.09 -9.30 1.25
CA LYS A 80 1.81 -10.71 1.04
C LYS A 80 3.10 -11.48 0.77
N VAL A 81 3.27 -12.59 1.48
CA VAL A 81 4.41 -13.49 1.30
C VAL A 81 3.91 -14.91 1.12
N ASP A 82 4.22 -15.50 -0.04
CA ASP A 82 3.83 -16.85 -0.43
C ASP A 82 5.05 -17.71 -0.79
N ASN A 83 4.81 -18.99 -1.08
CA ASN A 83 5.83 -20.03 -1.32
C ASN A 83 6.60 -19.88 -2.65
N VAL A 84 6.53 -18.74 -3.34
CA VAL A 84 7.09 -18.64 -4.71
C VAL A 84 8.63 -18.73 -4.70
N ASN A 85 9.33 -18.19 -3.68
CA ASN A 85 10.78 -18.40 -3.51
C ASN A 85 11.25 -18.05 -2.07
N VAL A 86 11.84 -19.00 -1.33
CA VAL A 86 12.31 -18.81 0.07
C VAL A 86 13.49 -17.83 0.19
N GLU A 87 14.39 -17.78 -0.78
CA GLU A 87 15.49 -16.80 -0.79
C GLU A 87 14.96 -15.38 -0.97
N ALA A 88 13.93 -15.23 -1.82
CA ALA A 88 13.24 -13.97 -2.00
C ALA A 88 12.52 -13.52 -0.72
N ILE A 89 12.08 -14.44 0.15
CA ILE A 89 11.45 -14.11 1.45
C ILE A 89 12.45 -13.39 2.37
N ASN A 90 13.68 -13.89 2.48
CA ASN A 90 14.69 -13.28 3.35
C ASN A 90 15.11 -11.89 2.84
N GLU A 91 15.26 -11.74 1.53
CA GLU A 91 15.50 -10.44 0.90
C GLU A 91 14.32 -9.47 1.09
N LYS A 92 13.10 -9.97 0.95
CA LYS A 92 11.87 -9.23 1.22
C LYS A 92 11.79 -8.72 2.66
N ILE A 93 12.12 -9.58 3.63
CA ILE A 93 12.16 -9.24 5.05
C ILE A 93 13.24 -8.19 5.34
N SER A 94 14.41 -8.28 4.71
CA SER A 94 15.46 -7.28 4.93
C SER A 94 15.06 -5.91 4.38
N ARG A 95 14.39 -5.87 3.23
CA ARG A 95 13.86 -4.62 2.64
C ARG A 95 12.69 -4.02 3.41
N ILE A 96 11.92 -4.81 4.17
CA ILE A 96 10.97 -4.27 5.15
C ILE A 96 11.66 -3.36 6.18
N LEU A 97 12.95 -3.57 6.47
CA LEU A 97 13.69 -2.66 7.33
C LEU A 97 13.87 -1.27 6.70
N GLU A 98 13.70 -1.10 5.41
CA GLU A 98 13.77 0.22 4.78
C GLU A 98 12.46 1.01 4.92
N ILE A 99 11.39 0.35 5.37
CA ILE A 99 10.09 0.98 5.60
C ILE A 99 10.17 1.97 6.76
N LYS A 100 9.58 3.14 6.55
CA LYS A 100 9.50 4.19 7.57
C LYS A 100 8.64 3.72 8.75
N SER A 101 9.07 4.05 9.96
CA SER A 101 8.44 3.56 11.19
C SER A 101 7.01 4.06 11.44
N ASP A 102 6.60 5.11 10.73
CA ASP A 102 5.27 5.74 10.81
C ASP A 102 4.25 5.10 9.86
N MET A 103 4.67 4.26 8.92
CA MET A 103 3.78 3.56 8.00
C MET A 103 3.07 2.40 8.68
N LYS A 104 1.77 2.26 8.41
CA LYS A 104 1.00 1.09 8.86
C LYS A 104 1.39 -0.12 8.04
N MET A 105 1.55 -1.27 8.68
CA MET A 105 1.89 -2.51 7.98
C MET A 105 0.83 -3.58 8.19
N VAL A 106 0.39 -4.22 7.10
CA VAL A 106 -0.44 -5.43 7.14
C VAL A 106 0.36 -6.56 6.51
N LEU A 107 0.74 -7.53 7.33
CA LEU A 107 1.53 -8.69 6.94
C LEU A 107 0.62 -9.89 6.68
N TYR A 108 0.78 -10.53 5.53
CA TYR A 108 0.00 -11.70 5.14
C TYR A 108 0.93 -12.87 4.75
N PRO A 109 1.29 -13.74 5.70
CA PRO A 109 2.00 -14.98 5.40
C PRO A 109 1.02 -15.98 4.80
N ASP A 110 1.04 -16.18 3.49
CA ASP A 110 0.13 -17.08 2.74
C ASP A 110 0.87 -18.35 2.30
N PHE A 111 1.54 -19.02 3.24
CA PHE A 111 2.17 -20.31 2.97
C PHE A 111 1.16 -21.45 3.11
N ASN A 112 1.30 -22.46 2.26
CA ASN A 112 0.52 -23.71 2.37
C ASN A 112 0.78 -24.46 3.70
N ASP A 113 1.93 -24.20 4.33
CA ASP A 113 2.38 -24.86 5.54
C ASP A 113 2.25 -23.90 6.74
N SER A 114 1.42 -24.29 7.71
CA SER A 114 1.21 -23.55 8.96
C SER A 114 2.52 -23.28 9.72
N LEU A 115 3.46 -24.22 9.75
CA LEU A 115 4.73 -24.05 10.46
C LEU A 115 5.56 -22.93 9.83
N LYS A 116 5.59 -22.87 8.49
CA LYS A 116 6.26 -21.79 7.75
C LYS A 116 5.60 -20.43 8.00
N ASN A 117 4.26 -20.39 8.10
CA ASN A 117 3.55 -19.17 8.50
C ASN A 117 4.01 -18.68 9.87
N LEU A 118 4.15 -19.58 10.85
CA LEU A 118 4.65 -19.24 12.17
C LEU A 118 6.12 -18.80 12.17
N GLU A 119 7.00 -19.50 11.47
CA GLU A 119 8.44 -19.16 11.40
C GLU A 119 8.69 -17.80 10.76
N PHE A 120 7.98 -17.52 9.67
CA PHE A 120 8.05 -16.23 9.01
C PHE A 120 7.51 -15.12 9.93
N ALA A 121 6.36 -15.34 10.56
CA ALA A 121 5.75 -14.34 11.43
C ALA A 121 6.60 -14.05 12.68
N LYS A 122 7.29 -15.06 13.25
CA LYS A 122 8.30 -14.88 14.31
C LYS A 122 9.45 -13.99 13.85
N SER A 123 9.97 -14.27 12.66
CA SER A 123 11.08 -13.48 12.08
C SER A 123 10.67 -12.02 11.95
N PHE A 124 9.46 -11.76 11.44
CA PHE A 124 8.92 -10.41 11.35
C PHE A 124 8.72 -9.74 12.71
N LEU A 125 8.21 -10.47 13.72
CA LEU A 125 7.98 -9.94 15.07
C LEU A 125 9.27 -9.40 15.70
N PHE A 126 10.41 -10.07 15.49
CA PHE A 126 11.72 -9.59 15.91
C PHE A 126 12.03 -8.21 15.33
N PHE A 127 11.82 -8.02 14.02
CA PHE A 127 12.07 -6.74 13.35
C PHE A 127 11.10 -5.64 13.78
N ARG A 128 9.82 -5.98 13.94
CA ARG A 128 8.81 -5.09 14.51
C ARG A 128 9.27 -4.54 15.85
N ASN A 129 9.69 -5.41 16.77
CA ASN A 129 10.08 -4.99 18.12
C ASN A 129 11.33 -4.11 18.09
N LYS A 130 12.28 -4.40 17.19
CA LYS A 130 13.49 -3.60 17.00
C LYS A 130 13.18 -2.20 16.47
N LYS A 131 12.17 -2.05 15.60
CA LYS A 131 11.83 -0.79 14.92
C LYS A 131 10.57 -0.08 15.46
N LYS A 132 9.88 -0.68 16.43
CA LYS A 132 8.60 -0.20 17.00
C LYS A 132 7.52 0.02 15.94
N LEU A 133 7.43 -0.88 14.95
CA LEU A 133 6.45 -0.78 13.86
C LEU A 133 5.02 -1.05 14.34
N ASP A 134 4.04 -0.38 13.72
CA ASP A 134 2.60 -0.66 13.87
C ASP A 134 2.16 -1.70 12.83
N VAL A 135 1.80 -2.90 13.31
CA VAL A 135 1.73 -4.10 12.47
C VAL A 135 0.45 -4.87 12.76
N SER A 136 -0.25 -5.20 11.68
CA SER A 136 -1.32 -6.18 11.68
C SER A 136 -0.85 -7.45 10.98
N ILE A 137 -1.15 -8.62 11.54
CA ILE A 137 -0.84 -9.92 10.95
C ILE A 137 -2.15 -10.61 10.58
N VAL A 138 -2.26 -11.04 9.33
CA VAL A 138 -3.42 -11.77 8.80
C VAL A 138 -3.20 -13.26 9.02
N LEU A 139 -4.19 -13.95 9.58
CA LEU A 139 -4.18 -15.40 9.71
C LEU A 139 -4.69 -16.04 8.40
N PRO A 140 -3.80 -16.71 7.63
CA PRO A 140 -4.14 -17.26 6.31
C PRO A 140 -5.03 -18.48 6.38
N ARG A 141 -5.83 -18.71 5.34
CA ARG A 141 -6.41 -20.02 4.98
C ARG A 141 -7.13 -20.73 6.12
N THR A 142 -7.93 -19.96 6.84
CA THR A 142 -8.81 -20.47 7.89
C THR A 142 -10.22 -20.46 7.33
N PHE A 143 -10.75 -21.64 7.01
CA PHE A 143 -12.07 -21.80 6.35
C PHE A 143 -13.18 -22.12 7.35
N SER A 144 -12.82 -22.43 8.60
CA SER A 144 -13.75 -22.60 9.71
C SER A 144 -13.34 -21.79 10.95
N LYS A 145 -14.30 -21.59 11.87
CA LYS A 145 -14.09 -20.96 13.18
C LYS A 145 -13.01 -21.71 13.98
N ASP A 146 -13.06 -23.04 13.98
CA ASP A 146 -12.13 -23.88 14.74
C ASP A 146 -10.70 -23.80 14.18
N GLU A 147 -10.54 -23.82 12.86
CA GLU A 147 -9.24 -23.58 12.22
C GLU A 147 -8.69 -22.20 12.57
N PHE A 148 -9.54 -21.18 12.56
CA PHE A 148 -9.14 -19.82 12.94
C PHE A 148 -8.69 -19.73 14.40
N ILE A 149 -9.45 -20.31 15.34
CA ILE A 149 -9.11 -20.31 16.76
C ILE A 149 -7.83 -21.10 17.01
N LYS A 150 -7.67 -22.27 16.36
CA LYS A 150 -6.47 -23.09 16.46
C LYS A 150 -5.25 -22.31 15.97
N LEU A 151 -5.30 -21.75 14.76
CA LEU A 151 -4.17 -21.00 14.20
C LEU A 151 -3.84 -19.75 15.04
N LYS A 152 -4.86 -19.06 15.55
CA LYS A 152 -4.68 -17.94 16.48
C LYS A 152 -3.98 -18.38 17.77
N THR A 153 -4.29 -19.57 18.29
CA THR A 153 -3.64 -20.15 19.46
C THR A 153 -2.18 -20.53 19.16
N ASP A 154 -1.94 -21.14 17.99
CA ASP A 154 -0.59 -21.49 17.53
C ASP A 154 0.29 -20.23 17.39
N PHE A 155 -0.24 -19.15 16.81
CA PHE A 155 0.43 -17.85 16.74
C PHE A 155 0.66 -17.24 18.14
N ALA A 156 -0.32 -17.34 19.04
CA ALA A 156 -0.17 -16.86 20.41
C ALA A 156 0.94 -17.59 21.18
N SER A 157 1.11 -18.90 20.96
CA SER A 157 2.17 -19.72 21.58
C SER A 157 3.58 -19.22 21.27
N VAL A 158 3.73 -18.45 20.20
CA VAL A 158 5.00 -17.89 19.75
C VAL A 158 5.11 -16.38 19.97
N GLY A 159 4.22 -15.83 20.79
CA GLY A 159 4.19 -14.42 21.18
C GLY A 159 3.45 -13.50 20.20
N ILE A 160 2.72 -14.05 19.23
CA ILE A 160 1.93 -13.30 18.25
C ILE A 160 0.46 -13.33 18.66
N TYR A 161 0.03 -12.31 19.39
CA TYR A 161 -1.35 -12.15 19.82
C TYR A 161 -1.71 -10.65 19.86
N SER A 162 -3.00 -10.35 19.85
CA SER A 162 -3.46 -8.95 19.84
C SER A 162 -3.03 -8.24 21.13
N LYS A 163 -2.12 -7.26 21.02
CA LYS A 163 -1.63 -6.44 22.14
C LYS A 163 -0.97 -5.16 21.63
N GLY A 164 -1.39 -4.01 22.15
CA GLY A 164 -0.85 -2.71 21.76
C GLY A 164 -0.98 -2.47 20.25
N SER A 165 0.15 -2.22 19.58
CA SER A 165 0.24 -2.03 18.12
C SER A 165 0.38 -3.33 17.31
N LEU A 166 0.20 -4.50 17.94
CA LEU A 166 0.10 -5.77 17.23
C LEU A 166 -1.37 -6.17 17.15
N LYS A 167 -1.87 -6.36 15.93
CA LYS A 167 -3.27 -6.70 15.64
C LYS A 167 -3.36 -8.00 14.87
N ILE A 168 -4.39 -8.80 15.15
CA ILE A 168 -4.65 -10.08 14.49
C ILE A 168 -5.85 -9.93 13.57
N TRP A 169 -5.66 -10.25 12.30
CA TRP A 169 -6.65 -10.06 11.26
C TRP A 169 -7.12 -11.40 10.69
N LYS A 170 -8.38 -11.44 10.24
CA LYS A 170 -8.97 -12.60 9.53
C LYS A 170 -8.95 -12.34 8.03
N GLU A 171 -8.48 -13.32 7.26
CA GLU A 171 -8.67 -13.34 5.81
C GLU A 171 -10.13 -13.66 5.47
N PHE A 172 -10.74 -12.88 4.60
CA PHE A 172 -12.04 -13.14 3.98
C PHE A 172 -11.79 -13.32 2.48
N SER A 173 -11.74 -14.57 2.04
CA SER A 173 -11.42 -14.92 0.66
C SER A 173 -12.44 -15.84 0.01
N THR A 174 -13.41 -16.33 0.77
CA THR A 174 -14.47 -17.21 0.29
C THR A 174 -15.84 -16.67 0.65
N VAL A 175 -16.87 -17.11 -0.08
CA VAL A 175 -18.28 -16.83 0.28
C VAL A 175 -18.61 -17.33 1.68
N GLN A 176 -18.07 -18.50 2.05
CA GLN A 176 -18.26 -19.12 3.37
C GLN A 176 -17.76 -18.22 4.51
N ASP A 177 -16.66 -17.47 4.32
CA ASP A 177 -16.16 -16.55 5.34
C ASP A 177 -17.19 -15.49 5.71
N PHE A 178 -17.90 -14.95 4.72
CA PHE A 178 -18.91 -13.91 4.93
C PHE A 178 -20.18 -14.46 5.56
N LEU A 179 -20.63 -15.64 5.12
CA LEU A 179 -21.79 -16.32 5.70
C LEU A 179 -21.58 -16.63 7.19
N ASN A 180 -20.35 -17.00 7.56
CA ASN A 180 -19.98 -17.33 8.95
C ASN A 180 -19.33 -16.14 9.69
N SER A 181 -19.58 -14.91 9.25
CA SER A 181 -18.93 -13.71 9.83
C SER A 181 -19.21 -13.56 11.32
N ASP A 182 -20.37 -13.99 11.81
CA ASP A 182 -20.73 -13.93 13.23
C ASP A 182 -19.88 -14.84 14.10
N ASP A 183 -19.64 -16.06 13.63
CA ASP A 183 -18.74 -17.00 14.31
C ASP A 183 -17.33 -16.44 14.43
N TYR A 184 -16.83 -15.79 13.39
CA TYR A 184 -15.52 -15.16 13.45
C TYR A 184 -15.50 -13.91 14.35
N LEU A 185 -16.58 -13.13 14.36
CA LEU A 185 -16.70 -11.97 15.26
C LEU A 185 -16.65 -12.40 16.72
N GLU A 186 -17.33 -13.51 17.07
CA GLU A 186 -17.25 -14.13 18.39
C GLU A 186 -15.85 -14.66 18.72
N ALA A 187 -15.19 -15.35 17.78
CA ALA A 187 -13.82 -15.84 17.94
C ALA A 187 -12.81 -14.69 18.15
N GLY A 188 -13.15 -13.49 17.67
CA GLY A 188 -12.46 -12.24 17.94
C GLY A 188 -11.25 -12.02 17.03
N PHE A 189 -11.29 -10.93 16.27
CA PHE A 189 -10.18 -10.40 15.48
C PHE A 189 -10.24 -8.86 15.46
N ASP A 190 -9.14 -8.21 15.07
CA ASP A 190 -9.00 -6.75 15.04
C ASP A 190 -9.34 -6.13 13.67
N GLY A 191 -9.10 -6.85 12.58
CA GLY A 191 -9.40 -6.40 11.22
C GLY A 191 -9.65 -7.55 10.25
N ALA A 192 -10.24 -7.22 9.11
CA ALA A 192 -10.56 -8.13 8.02
C ALA A 192 -9.75 -7.75 6.78
N LEU A 193 -9.05 -8.73 6.21
CA LEU A 193 -8.45 -8.64 4.88
C LEU A 193 -9.41 -9.26 3.88
N ILE A 194 -9.98 -8.48 2.96
CA ILE A 194 -10.86 -9.02 1.91
C ILE A 194 -10.05 -9.19 0.62
N ASP A 195 -9.86 -10.43 0.20
CA ASP A 195 -9.25 -10.76 -1.10
C ASP A 195 -10.32 -10.69 -2.18
N LEU A 196 -10.47 -9.52 -2.81
CA LEU A 196 -11.54 -9.26 -3.77
C LEU A 196 -11.41 -10.14 -5.02
N ASP A 197 -10.20 -10.48 -5.43
CA ASP A 197 -9.97 -11.28 -6.64
C ASP A 197 -10.57 -12.69 -6.48
N LYS A 198 -10.36 -13.34 -5.32
CA LYS A 198 -10.97 -14.63 -5.02
C LYS A 198 -12.50 -14.56 -4.93
N ILE A 199 -13.04 -13.47 -4.38
CA ILE A 199 -14.48 -13.25 -4.30
C ILE A 199 -15.09 -13.01 -5.68
N VAL A 200 -14.46 -12.20 -6.53
CA VAL A 200 -14.84 -12.00 -7.93
C VAL A 200 -14.93 -13.34 -8.63
N GLN A 201 -13.87 -14.15 -8.52
CA GLN A 201 -13.84 -15.47 -9.15
C GLN A 201 -14.99 -16.37 -8.69
N THR A 202 -15.29 -16.37 -7.38
CA THR A 202 -16.33 -17.23 -6.81
C THR A 202 -17.74 -16.75 -7.12
N VAL A 203 -18.00 -15.45 -7.03
CA VAL A 203 -19.34 -14.84 -7.18
C VAL A 203 -19.75 -14.74 -8.65
N THR A 204 -18.80 -14.40 -9.52
CA THR A 204 -19.08 -14.11 -10.93
C THR A 204 -18.74 -15.27 -11.87
N GLY A 205 -17.95 -16.24 -11.41
CA GLY A 205 -17.46 -17.35 -12.22
C GLY A 205 -16.41 -16.98 -13.27
N VAL A 206 -15.90 -15.74 -13.29
CA VAL A 206 -14.85 -15.28 -14.22
C VAL A 206 -13.55 -14.97 -13.49
N SER A 207 -12.41 -15.10 -14.18
CA SER A 207 -11.14 -14.74 -13.57
C SER A 207 -11.04 -13.22 -13.33
N PRO A 208 -10.27 -12.78 -12.32
CA PRO A 208 -10.05 -11.35 -12.05
C PRO A 208 -9.51 -10.57 -13.26
N GLU A 209 -8.67 -11.21 -14.08
CA GLU A 209 -8.11 -10.60 -15.29
C GLU A 209 -9.20 -10.28 -16.31
N ILE A 210 -10.11 -11.24 -16.55
CA ILE A 210 -11.23 -11.06 -17.48
C ILE A 210 -12.20 -10.02 -16.94
N PHE A 211 -12.51 -10.09 -15.64
CA PHE A 211 -13.38 -9.11 -14.98
C PHE A 211 -12.84 -7.68 -15.11
N LEU A 212 -11.52 -7.51 -15.00
CA LEU A 212 -10.90 -6.18 -15.11
C LEU A 212 -10.83 -5.69 -16.57
N SER A 213 -10.56 -6.57 -17.53
CA SER A 213 -10.45 -6.18 -18.93
C SER A 213 -11.80 -5.90 -19.60
N GLU A 214 -12.82 -6.70 -19.27
CA GLU A 214 -14.14 -6.66 -19.90
C GLU A 214 -15.26 -6.84 -18.86
N PRO A 215 -15.40 -5.90 -17.91
CA PRO A 215 -16.42 -6.02 -16.88
C PRO A 215 -17.82 -5.98 -17.48
N LYS A 216 -18.65 -6.97 -17.15
CA LYS A 216 -20.08 -6.95 -17.51
C LYS A 216 -20.89 -6.32 -16.38
N ILE A 217 -21.91 -5.54 -16.74
CA ILE A 217 -22.81 -4.88 -15.77
C ILE A 217 -23.43 -5.89 -14.80
N ASP A 218 -23.82 -7.07 -15.29
CA ASP A 218 -24.39 -8.13 -14.46
C ASP A 218 -23.39 -8.68 -13.42
N GLN A 219 -22.09 -8.70 -13.75
CA GLN A 219 -21.03 -9.16 -12.84
C GLN A 219 -20.80 -8.13 -11.72
N ILE A 220 -20.75 -6.85 -12.06
CA ILE A 220 -20.64 -5.76 -11.08
C ILE A 220 -21.87 -5.77 -10.16
N SER A 221 -23.06 -5.86 -10.75
CA SER A 221 -24.33 -5.91 -10.01
C SER A 221 -24.41 -7.12 -9.09
N ALA A 222 -23.92 -8.29 -9.53
CA ALA A 222 -23.85 -9.49 -8.70
C ALA A 222 -22.93 -9.31 -7.48
N LEU A 223 -21.78 -8.65 -7.65
CA LEU A 223 -20.85 -8.36 -6.54
C LEU A 223 -21.45 -7.38 -5.53
N GLU A 224 -22.04 -6.29 -6.00
CA GLU A 224 -22.72 -5.33 -5.11
C GLU A 224 -23.85 -6.01 -4.33
N LYS A 225 -24.66 -6.82 -5.01
CA LYS A 225 -25.73 -7.60 -4.40
C LYS A 225 -25.19 -8.58 -3.37
N PHE A 226 -24.13 -9.32 -3.70
CA PHE A 226 -23.47 -10.24 -2.78
C PHE A 226 -23.03 -9.54 -1.50
N PHE A 227 -22.24 -8.47 -1.60
CA PHE A 227 -21.73 -7.76 -0.43
C PHE A 227 -22.85 -7.13 0.42
N LYS A 228 -23.94 -6.71 -0.23
CA LYS A 228 -25.14 -6.21 0.45
C LYS A 228 -25.87 -7.32 1.22
N GLU A 229 -26.06 -8.48 0.60
CA GLU A 229 -26.76 -9.63 1.20
C GLU A 229 -25.99 -10.25 2.36
N VAL A 230 -24.67 -10.45 2.20
CA VAL A 230 -23.82 -10.92 3.32
C VAL A 230 -23.59 -9.84 4.39
N SER A 231 -24.10 -8.63 4.16
CA SER A 231 -24.02 -7.50 5.09
C SER A 231 -22.58 -7.26 5.58
N PHE A 232 -21.61 -7.19 4.66
CA PHE A 232 -20.20 -7.07 5.08
C PHE A 232 -19.93 -5.84 5.95
N THR A 233 -20.76 -4.79 5.83
CA THR A 233 -20.75 -3.61 6.70
C THR A 233 -21.00 -3.93 8.17
N LYS A 234 -21.52 -5.11 8.51
CA LYS A 234 -21.59 -5.65 9.88
C LYS A 234 -20.21 -5.72 10.53
N LEU A 235 -19.17 -6.04 9.78
CA LEU A 235 -17.79 -6.02 10.26
C LEU A 235 -17.39 -4.61 10.71
N ILE A 236 -17.73 -3.59 9.92
CA ILE A 236 -17.47 -2.18 10.23
C ILE A 236 -18.25 -1.77 11.49
N LYS A 237 -19.54 -2.14 11.59
CA LYS A 237 -20.38 -1.86 12.76
C LYS A 237 -19.83 -2.50 14.04
N ASN A 238 -19.09 -3.60 13.93
CA ASN A 238 -18.37 -4.26 15.02
C ASN A 238 -16.93 -3.73 15.20
N ASN A 239 -16.66 -2.51 14.74
CA ASN A 239 -15.39 -1.79 14.86
C ASN A 239 -14.19 -2.55 14.26
N LYS A 240 -14.42 -3.36 13.21
CA LYS A 240 -13.33 -4.04 12.50
C LYS A 240 -12.79 -3.13 11.40
N LEU A 241 -11.47 -3.04 11.32
CA LEU A 241 -10.79 -2.39 10.20
C LEU A 241 -10.88 -3.31 8.98
N ILE A 242 -11.27 -2.78 7.81
CA ILE A 242 -11.38 -3.56 6.58
C ILE A 242 -10.36 -3.06 5.56
N LEU A 243 -9.45 -3.93 5.14
CA LEU A 243 -8.57 -3.70 3.98
C LEU A 243 -9.06 -4.52 2.80
N ILE A 244 -9.28 -3.87 1.67
CA ILE A 244 -9.60 -4.55 0.40
C ILE A 244 -8.32 -4.71 -0.42
N THR A 245 -8.07 -5.92 -0.91
CA THR A 245 -6.93 -6.25 -1.77
C THR A 245 -7.37 -6.95 -3.06
N GLY A 246 -6.47 -7.05 -4.03
CA GLY A 246 -6.72 -7.67 -5.33
C GLY A 246 -6.84 -6.65 -6.46
N LYS A 247 -6.54 -7.07 -7.68
CA LYS A 247 -6.53 -6.21 -8.87
C LYS A 247 -7.91 -5.71 -9.24
N SER A 248 -8.96 -6.48 -8.92
CA SER A 248 -10.35 -6.17 -9.24
C SER A 248 -10.84 -4.87 -8.62
N ILE A 249 -10.16 -4.36 -7.58
CA ILE A 249 -10.51 -3.08 -6.94
C ILE A 249 -10.18 -1.87 -7.83
N GLN A 250 -9.49 -2.08 -8.95
CA GLN A 250 -9.25 -1.05 -9.97
C GLN A 250 -10.51 -0.73 -10.79
N ASN A 251 -11.54 -1.58 -10.75
CA ASN A 251 -12.83 -1.26 -11.34
C ASN A 251 -13.49 -0.10 -10.56
N GLU A 252 -13.83 0.99 -11.26
CA GLU A 252 -14.31 2.24 -10.64
C GLU A 252 -15.63 2.06 -9.85
N GLU A 253 -16.55 1.24 -10.35
CA GLU A 253 -17.84 1.00 -9.69
C GLU A 253 -17.64 0.25 -8.37
N ILE A 254 -16.84 -0.81 -8.40
CA ILE A 254 -16.50 -1.61 -7.21
C ILE A 254 -15.69 -0.78 -6.20
N LEU A 255 -14.70 0.00 -6.66
CA LEU A 255 -13.94 0.92 -5.82
C LEU A 255 -14.86 1.90 -5.09
N ASN A 256 -15.75 2.54 -5.84
CA ASN A 256 -16.71 3.50 -5.31
C ASN A 256 -17.67 2.85 -4.30
N TYR A 257 -18.11 1.61 -4.56
CA TYR A 257 -18.91 0.82 -3.62
C TYR A 257 -18.22 0.66 -2.26
N PHE A 258 -16.95 0.24 -2.24
CA PHE A 258 -16.21 0.02 -0.99
C PHE A 258 -15.90 1.32 -0.25
N ILE A 259 -15.56 2.40 -0.95
CA ILE A 259 -15.33 3.71 -0.34
C ILE A 259 -16.63 4.21 0.33
N LYS A 260 -17.76 4.15 -0.38
CA LYS A 260 -19.06 4.55 0.16
C LYS A 260 -19.51 3.70 1.33
N SER A 261 -19.15 2.42 1.31
CA SER A 261 -19.48 1.48 2.37
C SER A 261 -18.58 1.64 3.62
N GLY A 262 -17.53 2.45 3.55
CA GLY A 262 -16.67 2.78 4.69
C GLY A 262 -15.49 1.82 4.88
N ALA A 263 -14.96 1.23 3.81
CA ALA A 263 -13.72 0.46 3.87
C ALA A 263 -12.60 1.30 4.51
N TRP A 264 -11.83 0.71 5.42
CA TRP A 264 -10.78 1.43 6.13
C TRP A 264 -9.57 1.71 5.25
N GLY A 265 -9.21 0.75 4.40
CA GLY A 265 -8.11 0.91 3.47
C GLY A 265 -8.27 0.08 2.21
N ILE A 266 -7.53 0.47 1.18
CA ILE A 266 -7.50 -0.22 -0.10
C ILE A 266 -6.05 -0.36 -0.56
N SER A 267 -5.69 -1.56 -1.01
CA SER A 267 -4.35 -1.88 -1.48
C SER A 267 -4.22 -1.80 -3.01
N PHE A 268 -3.15 -1.19 -3.49
CA PHE A 268 -2.85 -1.04 -4.92
C PHE A 268 -1.42 -1.46 -5.26
N PRO A 269 -1.20 -2.04 -6.44
CA PRO A 269 0.14 -2.28 -6.94
C PRO A 269 0.87 -0.95 -7.21
N LYS A 270 2.20 -1.00 -7.15
CA LYS A 270 3.07 0.19 -7.27
C LYS A 270 2.84 1.01 -8.54
N ASN A 271 2.48 0.39 -9.65
CA ASN A 271 2.29 1.03 -10.94
C ASN A 271 1.04 1.95 -11.01
N ILE A 272 0.15 1.90 -10.02
CA ILE A 272 -1.15 2.62 -10.06
C ILE A 272 -1.25 3.65 -8.92
N ILE A 273 -0.26 3.71 -8.03
CA ILE A 273 -0.38 4.49 -6.79
C ILE A 273 -0.22 6.01 -7.00
N GLU A 274 0.38 6.43 -8.11
CA GLU A 274 0.50 7.86 -8.48
C GLU A 274 -0.86 8.42 -8.92
N GLY A 275 -1.28 9.56 -8.37
CA GLY A 275 -2.59 10.17 -8.64
C GLY A 275 -3.77 9.47 -7.95
N PHE A 276 -3.52 8.34 -7.29
CA PHE A 276 -4.59 7.53 -6.70
C PHE A 276 -5.24 8.20 -5.49
N ARG A 277 -4.45 8.96 -4.71
CA ARG A 277 -4.96 9.71 -3.56
C ARG A 277 -5.97 10.78 -3.98
N GLU A 278 -5.69 11.46 -5.09
CA GLU A 278 -6.59 12.43 -5.71
C GLU A 278 -7.90 11.79 -6.14
N HIS A 279 -7.83 10.61 -6.76
CA HIS A 279 -9.00 9.86 -7.17
C HIS A 279 -9.86 9.41 -5.97
N ILE A 280 -9.26 8.83 -4.92
CA ILE A 280 -9.97 8.47 -3.69
C ILE A 280 -10.62 9.69 -3.05
N GLY A 281 -9.88 10.80 -2.91
CA GLY A 281 -10.41 12.03 -2.34
C GLY A 281 -11.55 12.63 -3.16
N PHE A 282 -11.59 12.40 -4.47
CA PHE A 282 -12.72 12.77 -5.33
C PHE A 282 -13.95 11.89 -5.06
N LEU A 283 -13.79 10.57 -5.00
CA LEU A 283 -14.88 9.63 -4.72
C LEU A 283 -15.49 9.84 -3.32
N GLU A 284 -14.66 10.10 -2.30
CA GLU A 284 -15.11 10.45 -0.95
C GLU A 284 -15.97 11.72 -0.94
N LYS A 285 -15.53 12.78 -1.64
CA LYS A 285 -16.30 14.02 -1.77
C LYS A 285 -17.64 13.81 -2.46
N GLN A 286 -17.69 12.95 -3.49
CA GLN A 286 -18.94 12.60 -4.16
C GLN A 286 -19.90 11.85 -3.23
N ALA A 287 -19.39 10.89 -2.45
CA ALA A 287 -20.17 10.13 -1.48
C ALA A 287 -20.83 11.05 -0.44
N VAL A 288 -20.08 11.99 0.12
CA VAL A 288 -20.60 12.97 1.11
C VAL A 288 -21.68 13.87 0.50
N LYS A 289 -21.48 14.39 -0.71
CA LYS A 289 -22.48 15.25 -1.38
C LYS A 289 -23.81 14.54 -1.63
N LYS A 290 -23.78 13.23 -1.89
CA LYS A 290 -25.00 12.44 -2.09
C LYS A 290 -25.76 12.20 -0.78
N LEU A 291 -25.06 12.07 0.35
CA LEU A 291 -25.66 11.94 1.68
C LEU A 291 -26.34 13.23 2.16
N ILE A 292 -25.82 14.41 1.81
CA ILE A 292 -26.40 15.71 2.21
C ILE A 292 -27.68 16.05 1.42
N ARG A 293 -27.88 15.44 0.24
CA ARG A 293 -29.02 15.70 -0.64
C ARG A 293 -30.21 14.75 -0.41
N ASN A 294 -30.05 13.75 0.43
CA ASN A 294 -31.09 12.81 0.86
C ASN A 294 -31.47 13.11 2.31
#